data_AF-A0A2N2NK00-F1
#
_entry.id   AF-A0A2N2NK00-F1
#
_cell.length_a   1.000
_cell.length_b   1.000
_cell.length_c   1.000
_cell.angle_alpha   90.00
_cell.angle_beta   90.00
_cell.angle_gamma   90.00
#
_symmetry.space_group_name_H-M   'P 1'
#
loop_
_entity.id
_entity.type
_entity.pdbx_description
1 polymer ?
#
loop_
_entity_poly.entity_id
_entity_poly.type
_entity_poly.pdbx_seq_one_letter_code
_entity_poly.pdbx_strand_id
1 'polypeptide(L)'
;MKQNEGFGRLNHMKTNTLPKIVLMFSLVTIVFAACTTYQEPAPAATIPPQDTEIPLAPTREVATRELPDKFDKLTSIAPIGKEPIDMTPISPADLPVNFQDVAEQAMTELAEKLSIQKDQITLISVQSVVWSDSSLGCPQPDMYYLMVLTDGYRVVLAVEDQPYYYHANQKGYGVICESPNPPYSEGAVDR
;
A
#
# COMPACT_ATOMS: atom_id res chain seq x y z
N MET A 1 66.22 43.66 16.53
CA MET A 1 65.54 42.50 15.91
C MET A 1 64.42 42.06 16.84
N LYS A 2 63.22 42.63 16.66
CA LYS A 2 62.09 42.14 15.83
C LYS A 2 61.29 41.02 16.53
N GLN A 3 60.18 41.46 17.14
CA GLN A 3 58.96 40.68 17.31
C GLN A 3 58.51 40.12 15.96
N ASN A 4 57.86 38.94 15.94
CA ASN A 4 56.80 38.69 14.99
C ASN A 4 55.88 37.56 15.45
N GLU A 5 54.60 37.86 15.31
CA GLU A 5 53.43 37.11 15.71
C GLU A 5 53.10 36.01 14.70
N GLY A 6 52.34 35.01 15.15
CA GLY A 6 51.86 33.91 14.30
C GLY A 6 50.57 33.33 14.84
N PHE A 7 49.56 34.17 15.02
CA PHE A 7 48.19 33.79 15.36
C PHE A 7 47.56 32.99 14.19
N GLY A 8 47.49 31.68 14.36
CA GLY A 8 46.85 30.75 13.42
C GLY A 8 45.32 30.88 13.46
N ARG A 9 44.79 31.63 12.50
CA ARG A 9 43.41 31.71 12.01
C ARG A 9 42.44 30.61 12.51
N LEU A 10 41.49 31.01 13.37
CA LEU A 10 40.19 30.36 13.50
C LEU A 10 39.51 30.33 12.11
N ASN A 11 39.21 29.14 11.60
CA ASN A 11 38.35 29.00 10.44
C ASN A 11 36.91 29.33 10.85
N HIS A 12 36.48 30.47 10.32
CA HIS A 12 35.17 31.08 10.32
C HIS A 12 34.07 30.07 9.96
N MET A 13 33.42 29.52 10.98
CA MET A 13 32.15 28.79 10.86
C MET A 13 31.08 29.79 10.37
N LYS A 14 30.72 29.68 9.09
CA LYS A 14 29.73 30.52 8.42
C LYS A 14 28.32 30.16 8.91
N THR A 15 27.97 30.61 10.10
CA THR A 15 26.61 30.53 10.68
C THR A 15 25.69 31.52 9.98
N ASN A 16 25.03 31.09 8.90
CA ASN A 16 24.11 31.94 8.13
C ASN A 16 22.64 31.48 8.23
N THR A 17 22.28 30.86 9.35
CA THR A 17 20.92 30.35 9.63
C THR A 17 20.11 31.23 10.61
N LEU A 18 20.71 32.28 11.17
CA LEU A 18 20.07 33.13 12.17
C LEU A 18 19.00 34.14 11.66
N PRO A 19 19.06 34.74 10.45
CA PRO A 19 18.04 35.71 10.05
C PRO A 19 16.75 35.06 9.53
N LYS A 20 16.80 33.77 9.13
CA LYS A 20 15.62 33.03 8.61
C LYS A 20 14.71 32.53 9.73
N ILE A 21 15.29 32.18 10.89
CA ILE A 21 14.53 31.69 12.05
C ILE A 21 13.66 32.81 12.65
N VAL A 22 14.18 34.04 12.70
CA VAL A 22 13.42 35.21 13.21
C VAL A 22 12.29 35.63 12.28
N LEU A 23 12.45 35.45 10.96
CA LEU A 23 11.41 35.79 9.96
C LEU A 23 10.26 34.77 9.93
N MET A 24 10.53 33.49 10.23
CA MET A 24 9.49 32.44 10.29
C MET A 24 8.65 32.51 11.58
N PHE A 25 9.22 32.91 12.73
CA PHE A 25 8.46 33.04 13.96
C PHE A 25 7.50 34.25 13.97
N SER A 26 7.77 35.30 13.19
CA SER A 26 6.91 36.50 13.10
C SER A 26 5.66 36.30 12.23
N LEU A 27 5.65 35.33 11.31
CA LEU A 27 4.50 35.09 10.43
C LEU A 27 3.47 34.10 11.01
N VAL A 28 3.83 33.37 12.07
CA VAL A 28 2.98 32.33 12.71
C VAL A 28 2.01 32.90 13.75
N THR A 29 2.11 34.19 14.12
CA THR A 29 1.26 34.80 15.17
C THR A 29 0.09 35.65 14.66
N ILE A 30 -0.14 35.77 13.35
CA ILE A 30 -1.25 36.60 12.77
C ILE A 30 -2.37 35.73 12.15
N VAL A 31 -2.58 34.51 12.64
CA VAL A 31 -3.74 33.67 12.23
C VAL A 31 -4.45 33.09 13.45
N PHE A 32 -4.71 33.93 14.45
CA PHE A 32 -5.58 33.62 15.59
C PHE A 32 -6.59 34.76 15.76
N ALA A 33 -7.45 34.95 14.76
CA ALA A 33 -8.59 35.85 14.86
C ALA A 33 -9.69 35.42 13.89
N ALA A 34 -10.51 34.47 14.34
CA ALA A 34 -11.97 34.44 14.18
C ALA A 34 -12.46 32.99 14.24
N CYS A 35 -12.76 32.55 15.46
CA CYS A 35 -13.68 31.45 15.69
C CYS A 35 -15.00 31.78 15.00
N THR A 36 -15.42 30.97 14.03
CA THR A 36 -16.83 30.61 13.93
C THR A 36 -16.91 29.17 13.44
N THR A 37 -17.20 28.24 14.34
CA THR A 37 -17.81 26.97 13.97
C THR A 37 -19.19 27.31 13.40
N TYR A 38 -19.29 27.52 12.09
CA TYR A 38 -20.58 27.52 11.40
C TYR A 38 -21.04 26.06 11.33
N GLN A 39 -21.70 25.62 12.40
CA GLN A 39 -22.45 24.39 12.43
C GLN A 39 -23.77 24.70 11.74
N GLU A 40 -23.86 24.41 10.44
CA GLU A 40 -25.14 24.38 9.75
C GLU A 40 -26.03 23.36 10.48
N PRO A 41 -27.21 23.75 11.01
CA PRO A 41 -28.13 22.80 11.56
C PRO A 41 -28.60 21.93 10.39
N ALA A 42 -28.21 20.65 10.39
CA ALA A 42 -28.77 19.67 9.48
C ALA A 42 -30.31 19.75 9.64
N PRO A 43 -31.07 19.93 8.55
CA PRO A 43 -32.52 19.84 8.66
C PRO A 43 -32.83 18.46 9.22
N ALA A 44 -33.45 18.42 10.39
CA ALA A 44 -34.07 17.20 10.87
C ALA A 44 -35.05 16.77 9.79
N ALA A 45 -34.66 15.76 9.00
CA ALA A 45 -35.59 15.04 8.17
C ALA A 45 -36.57 14.38 9.13
N THR A 46 -37.69 15.05 9.38
CA THR A 46 -38.89 14.43 9.91
C THR A 46 -39.31 13.42 8.86
N ILE A 47 -38.75 12.21 8.92
CA ILE A 47 -39.29 11.07 8.22
C ILE A 47 -40.60 10.77 8.96
N PRO A 48 -41.78 11.05 8.38
CA PRO A 48 -43.01 10.57 8.98
C PRO A 48 -42.89 9.04 9.10
N PRO A 49 -43.37 8.41 10.18
CA PRO A 49 -43.43 6.96 10.23
C PRO A 49 -44.28 6.51 9.04
N GLN A 50 -43.60 6.07 7.98
CA GLN A 50 -44.24 5.36 6.91
C GLN A 50 -44.49 3.97 7.48
N ASP A 51 -45.65 3.80 8.10
CA ASP A 51 -46.30 2.49 8.22
C ASP A 51 -46.59 1.99 6.80
N THR A 52 -45.51 1.59 6.12
CA THR A 52 -45.61 0.73 4.97
C THR A 52 -45.85 -0.64 5.55
N GLU A 53 -47.12 -1.00 5.71
CA GLU A 53 -47.50 -2.41 5.84
C GLU A 53 -46.84 -3.14 4.68
N ILE A 54 -45.78 -3.89 4.99
CA ILE A 54 -45.12 -4.78 4.04
C ILE A 54 -46.25 -5.72 3.60
N PRO A 55 -46.70 -5.68 2.33
CA PRO A 55 -47.68 -6.65 1.87
C PRO A 55 -47.04 -8.01 2.13
N LEU A 56 -47.72 -8.88 2.89
CA LEU A 56 -47.29 -10.26 3.02
C LEU A 56 -47.35 -10.88 1.62
N ALA A 57 -46.24 -10.76 0.90
CA ALA A 57 -46.04 -11.47 -0.35
C ALA A 57 -46.25 -12.94 0.00
N PRO A 58 -47.09 -13.68 -0.75
CA PRO A 58 -47.27 -15.09 -0.49
C PRO A 58 -45.90 -15.74 -0.54
N THR A 59 -45.48 -16.34 0.58
CA THR A 59 -44.30 -17.19 0.65
C THR A 59 -44.48 -18.27 -0.41
N ARG A 60 -43.85 -18.06 -1.56
CA ARG A 60 -43.78 -19.08 -2.59
C ARG A 60 -42.85 -20.13 -2.02
N GLU A 61 -43.40 -21.25 -1.58
CA GLU A 61 -42.63 -22.45 -1.25
C GLU A 61 -41.78 -22.78 -2.48
N VAL A 62 -40.50 -22.47 -2.40
CA VAL A 62 -39.52 -22.93 -3.37
C VAL A 62 -39.45 -24.42 -3.16
N ALA A 63 -39.99 -25.19 -4.10
CA ALA A 63 -39.83 -26.63 -4.13
C ALA A 63 -38.34 -26.95 -4.02
N THR A 64 -37.93 -27.59 -2.92
CA THR A 64 -36.60 -28.14 -2.73
C THR A 64 -36.36 -29.12 -3.87
N ARG A 65 -35.65 -28.66 -4.91
CA ARG A 65 -35.03 -29.59 -5.86
C ARG A 65 -33.96 -30.32 -5.08
N GLU A 66 -34.16 -31.62 -4.86
CA GLU A 66 -33.10 -32.48 -4.34
C GLU A 66 -31.85 -32.28 -5.19
N LEU A 67 -30.75 -31.95 -4.52
CA LEU A 67 -29.45 -31.78 -5.14
C LEU A 67 -29.09 -33.12 -5.81
N PRO A 68 -28.74 -33.15 -7.11
CA PRO A 68 -28.29 -34.39 -7.72
C PRO A 68 -27.10 -34.92 -6.94
N ASP A 69 -27.24 -36.15 -6.45
CA ASP A 69 -26.32 -36.90 -5.57
C ASP A 69 -24.98 -37.28 -6.25
N LYS A 70 -24.59 -36.51 -7.27
CA LYS A 70 -23.48 -36.84 -8.17
C LYS A 70 -22.46 -35.70 -8.22
N PHE A 71 -22.08 -35.22 -7.03
CA PHE A 71 -20.79 -34.56 -6.82
C PHE A 71 -19.68 -35.56 -6.46
N ASP A 72 -19.99 -36.86 -6.50
CA ASP A 72 -18.97 -37.90 -6.40
C ASP A 72 -18.08 -37.87 -7.65
N LYS A 73 -16.83 -37.47 -7.43
CA LYS A 73 -15.70 -37.46 -8.37
C LYS A 73 -15.40 -36.13 -9.06
N LEU A 74 -15.47 -35.02 -8.31
CA LEU A 74 -14.42 -34.01 -8.47
C LEU A 74 -13.16 -34.58 -7.84
N THR A 75 -12.22 -35.00 -8.68
CA THR A 75 -10.85 -35.29 -8.26
C THR A 75 -10.36 -34.08 -7.47
N SER A 76 -10.04 -34.28 -6.19
CA SER A 76 -9.37 -33.27 -5.37
C SER A 76 -8.09 -32.88 -6.11
N ILE A 77 -8.11 -31.71 -6.73
CA ILE A 77 -6.88 -31.04 -7.15
C ILE A 77 -6.16 -30.77 -5.84
N ALA A 78 -4.97 -31.33 -5.68
CA ALA A 78 -4.15 -31.07 -4.50
C ALA A 78 -4.06 -29.54 -4.31
N PRO A 79 -4.14 -29.02 -3.07
CA PRO A 79 -4.00 -27.59 -2.85
C PRO A 79 -2.67 -27.14 -3.43
N ILE A 80 -2.69 -26.17 -4.35
CA ILE A 80 -1.50 -25.42 -4.75
C ILE A 80 -1.16 -24.53 -3.55
N GLY A 81 -0.68 -25.14 -2.48
CA GLY A 81 -0.50 -24.52 -1.18
C GLY A 81 0.95 -24.65 -0.75
N LYS A 82 1.73 -23.57 -0.91
CA LYS A 82 3.15 -23.42 -0.56
C LYS A 82 4.17 -24.06 -1.50
N GLU A 83 4.00 -23.94 -2.81
CA GLU A 83 5.19 -24.13 -3.65
C GLU A 83 6.17 -22.97 -3.38
N PRO A 84 7.47 -23.24 -3.15
CA PRO A 84 8.47 -22.20 -2.99
C PRO A 84 8.40 -21.23 -4.17
N ILE A 85 8.60 -19.94 -3.91
CA ILE A 85 8.71 -18.95 -4.99
C ILE A 85 9.89 -19.37 -5.87
N ASP A 86 9.63 -19.56 -7.17
CA ASP A 86 10.68 -19.76 -8.14
C ASP A 86 11.56 -18.51 -8.19
N MET A 87 12.81 -18.63 -7.77
CA MET A 87 13.79 -17.53 -7.72
C MET A 87 14.50 -17.32 -9.05
N THR A 88 13.98 -17.87 -10.14
CA THR A 88 14.53 -17.66 -11.48
C THR A 88 14.44 -16.17 -11.85
N PRO A 89 15.57 -15.51 -12.15
CA PRO A 89 15.59 -14.11 -12.55
C PRO A 89 14.78 -13.86 -13.81
N ILE A 90 14.01 -12.77 -13.83
CA ILE A 90 13.39 -12.22 -15.03
C ILE A 90 14.06 -10.90 -15.39
N SER A 91 14.31 -10.69 -16.68
CA SER A 91 14.82 -9.42 -17.18
C SER A 91 13.68 -8.39 -17.25
N PRO A 92 13.84 -7.18 -16.68
CA PRO A 92 12.84 -6.13 -16.79
C PRO A 92 12.50 -5.74 -18.24
N ALA A 93 13.44 -5.91 -19.17
CA ALA A 93 13.25 -5.59 -20.58
C ALA A 93 12.33 -6.59 -21.30
N ASP A 94 12.18 -7.80 -20.77
CA ASP A 94 11.34 -8.86 -21.34
C ASP A 94 9.90 -8.81 -20.78
N LEU A 95 9.62 -7.89 -19.84
CA LEU A 95 8.29 -7.71 -19.29
C LEU A 95 7.33 -7.04 -20.27
N PRO A 96 6.03 -7.43 -20.26
CA PRO A 96 4.96 -6.64 -20.83
C PRO A 96 5.02 -5.19 -20.37
N VAL A 97 4.74 -4.25 -21.28
CA VAL A 97 4.84 -2.80 -21.02
C VAL A 97 4.07 -2.37 -19.77
N ASN A 98 2.91 -2.98 -19.50
CA ASN A 98 2.08 -2.67 -18.33
C ASN A 98 2.70 -3.07 -16.97
N PHE A 99 3.81 -3.83 -16.97
CA PHE A 99 4.53 -4.23 -15.76
C PHE A 99 5.89 -3.54 -15.61
N GLN A 100 6.40 -2.87 -16.65
CA GLN A 100 7.72 -2.25 -16.61
C GLN A 100 7.79 -1.10 -15.59
N ASP A 101 6.78 -0.23 -15.57
CA ASP A 101 6.75 0.92 -14.66
C ASP A 101 6.75 0.49 -13.18
N VAL A 102 5.93 -0.52 -12.83
CA VAL A 102 5.84 -1.01 -11.45
C VAL A 102 7.08 -1.81 -11.04
N ALA A 103 7.71 -2.53 -11.97
CA ALA A 103 8.97 -3.21 -11.71
C ALA A 103 10.09 -2.19 -11.42
N GLU A 104 10.20 -1.14 -12.23
CA GLU A 104 11.20 -0.08 -12.07
C GLU A 104 10.98 0.70 -10.78
N GLN A 105 9.71 0.99 -10.43
CA GLN A 105 9.35 1.62 -9.16
C GLN A 105 9.79 0.73 -7.98
N ALA A 106 9.45 -0.56 -8.01
CA ALA A 106 9.82 -1.51 -6.97
C ALA A 106 11.34 -1.61 -6.76
N MET A 107 12.10 -1.72 -7.86
CA MET A 107 13.57 -1.79 -7.81
C MET A 107 14.18 -0.49 -7.27
N THR A 108 13.62 0.65 -7.65
CA THR A 108 14.08 1.97 -7.16
C THR A 108 13.82 2.12 -5.66
N GLU A 109 12.60 1.84 -5.20
CA GLU A 109 12.26 1.93 -3.78
C GLU A 109 13.07 0.95 -2.91
N LEU A 110 13.32 -0.27 -3.39
CA LEU A 110 14.15 -1.23 -2.66
C LEU A 110 15.62 -0.78 -2.61
N ALA A 111 16.17 -0.26 -3.72
CA ALA A 111 17.53 0.26 -3.76
C ALA A 111 17.71 1.41 -2.77
N GLU A 112 16.74 2.33 -2.69
CA GLU A 112 16.73 3.42 -1.73
C GLU A 112 16.64 2.89 -0.28
N LYS A 113 15.71 1.97 0.01
CA LYS A 113 15.52 1.39 1.35
C LYS A 113 16.78 0.68 1.86
N LEU A 114 17.51 0.00 0.99
CA LEU A 114 18.73 -0.74 1.35
C LEU A 114 20.02 0.07 1.15
N SER A 115 19.95 1.26 0.54
CA SER A 115 21.12 2.05 0.14
C SER A 115 22.12 1.28 -0.74
N ILE A 116 21.60 0.51 -1.70
CA ILE A 116 22.37 -0.26 -2.69
C ILE A 116 22.12 0.25 -4.11
N GLN A 117 22.88 -0.27 -5.08
CA GLN A 117 22.64 0.02 -6.49
C GLN A 117 21.58 -0.94 -7.07
N LYS A 118 20.79 -0.47 -8.03
CA LYS A 118 19.71 -1.25 -8.66
C LYS A 118 20.18 -2.50 -9.39
N ASP A 119 21.42 -2.53 -9.87
CA ASP A 119 22.03 -3.69 -10.54
C ASP A 119 22.30 -4.86 -9.58
N GLN A 120 22.29 -4.62 -8.27
CA GLN A 120 22.34 -5.66 -7.23
C GLN A 120 20.97 -6.27 -6.94
N ILE A 121 19.89 -5.73 -7.53
CA ILE A 121 18.53 -6.19 -7.33
C ILE A 121 18.12 -7.03 -8.53
N THR A 122 17.68 -8.24 -8.24
CA THR A 122 17.13 -9.16 -9.24
C THR A 122 15.62 -9.09 -9.20
N LEU A 123 14.99 -8.95 -10.36
CA LEU A 123 13.55 -9.07 -10.49
C LEU A 123 13.19 -10.55 -10.61
N ILE A 124 12.24 -11.02 -9.79
CA ILE A 124 11.86 -12.43 -9.71
C ILE A 124 10.46 -12.66 -10.29
N SER A 125 9.50 -11.80 -9.94
CA SER A 125 8.17 -11.87 -10.55
C SER A 125 7.43 -10.54 -10.49
N VAL A 126 6.50 -10.34 -11.43
CA VAL A 126 5.50 -9.27 -11.41
C VAL A 126 4.16 -9.88 -11.77
N GLN A 127 3.16 -9.67 -10.91
CA GLN A 127 1.83 -10.24 -11.09
C GLN A 127 0.77 -9.17 -10.83
N SER A 128 -0.29 -9.17 -11.64
CA SER A 128 -1.50 -8.43 -11.30
C SER A 128 -2.32 -9.23 -10.30
N VAL A 129 -2.75 -8.56 -9.23
CA VAL A 129 -3.44 -9.19 -8.10
C VAL A 129 -4.57 -8.30 -7.60
N VAL A 130 -5.45 -8.87 -6.78
CA VAL A 130 -6.49 -8.12 -6.04
C VAL A 130 -6.15 -8.17 -4.55
N TRP A 131 -6.05 -7.03 -3.90
CA TRP A 131 -5.83 -6.92 -2.46
C TRP A 131 -7.15 -6.90 -1.69
N SER A 132 -7.17 -7.48 -0.49
CA SER A 132 -8.37 -7.57 0.35
C SER A 132 -8.82 -6.22 0.94
N ASP A 133 -7.88 -5.28 1.10
CA ASP A 133 -8.10 -3.99 1.73
C ASP A 133 -7.07 -2.94 1.27
N SER A 134 -7.18 -1.71 1.79
CA SER A 134 -6.29 -0.61 1.46
C SER A 134 -4.88 -0.71 2.04
N SER A 135 -4.55 -1.75 2.82
CA SER A 135 -3.17 -2.04 3.25
C SER A 135 -2.33 -2.68 2.16
N LEU A 136 -2.97 -3.13 1.07
CA LEU A 136 -2.32 -3.88 -0.02
C LEU A 136 -1.63 -5.16 0.49
N GLY A 137 -2.16 -5.79 1.52
CA GLY A 137 -1.54 -6.97 2.15
C GLY A 137 -0.32 -6.65 3.02
N CYS A 138 -0.09 -5.38 3.34
CA CYS A 138 1.03 -4.91 4.18
C CYS A 138 0.53 -4.07 5.37
N PRO A 139 -0.28 -4.66 6.27
CA PRO A 139 -0.83 -3.92 7.40
C PRO A 139 0.28 -3.53 8.37
N GLN A 140 0.29 -2.26 8.77
CA GLN A 140 1.11 -1.78 9.87
C GLN A 140 0.34 -1.92 11.19
N PRO A 141 1.04 -2.18 12.31
CA PRO A 141 0.43 -2.20 13.63
C PRO A 141 -0.30 -0.89 13.95
N ASP A 142 -1.40 -0.99 14.69
CA ASP A 142 -2.19 0.14 15.20
C ASP A 142 -2.81 1.06 14.11
N MET A 143 -2.86 0.59 12.86
CA MET A 143 -3.49 1.29 11.75
C MET A 143 -4.83 0.64 11.37
N TYR A 144 -5.79 1.46 10.96
CA TYR A 144 -7.08 1.01 10.43
C TYR A 144 -7.08 1.17 8.90
N TYR A 145 -7.47 0.11 8.20
CA TYR A 145 -7.51 0.05 6.74
C TYR A 145 -8.95 -0.07 6.22
N LEU A 146 -9.21 0.47 5.03
CA LEU A 146 -10.51 0.35 4.38
C LEU A 146 -10.65 -1.04 3.78
N MET A 147 -11.75 -1.73 4.10
CA MET A 147 -12.08 -3.05 3.53
C MET A 147 -12.62 -2.90 2.11
N VAL A 148 -11.73 -2.70 1.15
CA VAL A 148 -12.06 -2.54 -0.26
C VAL A 148 -11.14 -3.39 -1.12
N LEU A 149 -11.74 -4.20 -2.00
CA LEU A 149 -11.00 -4.94 -3.00
C LEU A 149 -10.25 -3.95 -3.90
N THR A 150 -8.93 -4.06 -3.93
CA THR A 150 -8.06 -3.11 -4.61
C THR A 150 -7.22 -3.82 -5.66
N ASP A 151 -7.47 -3.51 -6.93
CA ASP A 151 -6.63 -4.00 -8.03
C ASP A 151 -5.22 -3.41 -7.91
N GLY A 152 -4.23 -4.26 -8.18
CA GLY A 152 -2.84 -3.89 -7.96
C GLY A 152 -1.85 -4.88 -8.54
N TYR A 153 -0.63 -4.78 -7.99
CA TYR A 153 0.51 -5.56 -8.43
C TYR A 153 1.26 -6.10 -7.21
N ARG A 154 1.70 -7.36 -7.31
CA ARG A 154 2.71 -7.94 -6.43
C ARG A 154 3.98 -8.14 -7.24
N VAL A 155 5.05 -7.50 -6.80
CA VAL A 155 6.39 -7.65 -7.36
C VAL A 155 7.25 -8.37 -6.32
N VAL A 156 7.97 -9.41 -6.75
CA VAL A 156 8.97 -10.08 -5.94
C VAL A 156 10.34 -9.74 -6.51
N LEU A 157 11.22 -9.24 -5.65
CA LEU A 157 12.60 -8.90 -5.91
C LEU A 157 13.50 -9.82 -5.10
N ALA A 158 14.77 -9.94 -5.48
CA ALA A 158 15.78 -10.61 -4.67
C ALA A 158 17.07 -9.80 -4.60
N VAL A 159 17.72 -9.84 -3.43
CA VAL A 159 19.08 -9.36 -3.20
C VAL A 159 19.80 -10.47 -2.46
N GLU A 160 20.91 -10.97 -3.01
CA GLU A 160 21.67 -12.10 -2.41
C GLU A 160 20.77 -13.30 -2.04
N ASP A 161 19.88 -13.70 -2.96
CA ASP A 161 18.89 -14.77 -2.79
C ASP A 161 17.87 -14.55 -1.64
N GLN A 162 17.80 -13.34 -1.09
CA GLN A 162 16.76 -12.94 -0.12
C GLN A 162 15.59 -12.28 -0.84
N PRO A 163 14.36 -12.81 -0.73
CA PRO A 163 13.20 -12.24 -1.40
C PRO A 163 12.69 -10.99 -0.66
N TYR A 164 12.33 -9.98 -1.45
CA TYR A 164 11.65 -8.76 -1.00
C TYR A 164 10.34 -8.61 -1.76
N TYR A 165 9.29 -8.23 -1.04
CA TYR A 165 7.95 -8.10 -1.59
C TYR A 165 7.62 -6.63 -1.74
N TYR A 166 7.24 -6.22 -2.94
CA TYR A 166 6.73 -4.90 -3.22
C TYR A 166 5.26 -5.01 -3.65
N HIS A 167 4.39 -4.35 -2.92
CA HIS A 167 2.95 -4.39 -3.16
C HIS A 167 2.49 -3.01 -3.60
N ALA A 168 1.76 -2.94 -4.70
CA ALA A 168 1.26 -1.69 -5.26
C ALA A 168 -0.22 -1.77 -5.62
N ASN A 169 -0.88 -0.62 -5.67
CA ASN A 169 -2.18 -0.47 -6.30
C ASN A 169 -2.02 0.13 -7.71
N GLN A 170 -3.08 0.07 -8.51
CA GLN A 170 -3.08 0.66 -9.86
C GLN A 170 -3.06 2.20 -9.87
N LYS A 171 -3.15 2.86 -8.71
CA LYS A 171 -3.13 4.33 -8.58
C LYS A 171 -1.71 4.88 -8.38
N GLY A 172 -0.68 4.02 -8.41
CA GLY A 172 0.73 4.40 -8.32
C GLY A 172 1.30 4.45 -6.90
N TYR A 173 0.53 4.06 -5.88
CA TYR A 173 1.07 3.85 -4.54
C TYR A 173 1.57 2.41 -4.40
N GLY A 174 2.77 2.26 -3.86
CA GLY A 174 3.28 0.95 -3.44
C GLY A 174 4.19 1.03 -2.23
N VAL A 175 4.56 -0.14 -1.72
CA VAL A 175 5.26 -0.31 -0.46
C VAL A 175 6.09 -1.60 -0.46
N ILE A 176 7.31 -1.51 0.08
CA ILE A 176 8.11 -2.70 0.42
C ILE A 176 7.55 -3.32 1.70
N CYS A 177 7.12 -4.58 1.60
CA CYS A 177 6.40 -5.31 2.61
C CYS A 177 7.32 -6.26 3.39
N GLU A 178 7.45 -6.04 4.70
CA GLU A 178 8.27 -6.90 5.57
C GLU A 178 7.52 -8.16 6.02
N SER A 179 6.18 -8.11 6.04
CA SER A 179 5.32 -9.24 6.42
C SER A 179 4.12 -9.30 5.48
N PRO A 180 4.31 -9.85 4.26
CA PRO A 180 3.28 -9.85 3.23
C PRO A 180 2.17 -10.85 3.55
N ASN A 181 0.93 -10.37 3.50
CA ASN A 181 -0.24 -11.22 3.39
C ASN A 181 -0.48 -11.58 1.91
N PRO A 182 -0.99 -12.79 1.61
CA PRO A 182 -1.33 -13.16 0.25
C PRO A 182 -2.46 -12.25 -0.28
N PRO A 183 -2.47 -11.96 -1.60
CA PRO A 183 -3.56 -11.22 -2.21
C PRO A 183 -4.88 -12.01 -2.11
N TYR A 184 -5.99 -11.27 -2.11
CA TYR A 184 -7.34 -11.84 -2.14
C TYR A 184 -7.52 -12.81 -3.32
N SER A 185 -6.95 -12.47 -4.48
CA SER A 185 -7.02 -13.28 -5.71
C SER A 185 -6.39 -14.67 -5.59
N GLU A 186 -5.48 -14.89 -4.62
CA GLU A 186 -4.88 -16.21 -4.36
C GLU A 186 -5.62 -16.99 -3.26
N GLY A 187 -6.19 -16.28 -2.28
CA GLY A 187 -6.92 -16.88 -1.15
C GLY A 187 -8.37 -17.27 -1.45
N ALA A 188 -8.88 -17.02 -2.65
CA ALA A 188 -10.25 -17.35 -3.04
C ALA A 188 -10.44 -18.82 -3.48
N VAL A 189 -9.36 -19.60 -3.57
CA VAL A 189 -9.39 -20.99 -4.07
C VAL A 189 -9.84 -22.01 -3.01
N ASP A 190 -9.78 -21.66 -1.71
CA ASP A 190 -9.97 -22.60 -0.58
C ASP A 190 -11.14 -22.25 0.36
N ARG A 191 -12.16 -21.49 -0.08
CA ARG A 191 -13.38 -21.21 0.73
C ARG A 191 -14.65 -21.82 0.19
#